data_AF-A0A368FSP7-F1
#
_entry.id   AF-A0A368FSP7-F1
#
_cell.length_a   1.000
_cell.length_b   1.000
_cell.length_c   1.000
_cell.angle_alpha   90.00
_cell.angle_beta   90.00
_cell.angle_gamma   90.00
#
_symmetry.space_group_name_H-M   'P 1'
#
loop_
_entity.id
_entity.type
_entity.pdbx_description
1 polymer ?
#
loop_
_entity_poly.entity_id
_entity_poly.type
_entity_poly.pdbx_seq_one_letter_code
_entity_poly.pdbx_strand_id
1 'polypeptide(L)'
;MATNDHPDRWDNAIHLITHAYNSSENSTTKYSPYCVIHGHEPNNPFRMALQLPHKRYVREEDYAEELAVILKNIWQNVKNNIAKAQETQKHQYDLRKRTAPTKITIGQKVLIRKPTGHKLAPRFEGPFEIVDIDRPNITIRDGRRLREIHMDRVKIWNSLEHRQDHQRNGTPTH
;
A
#
# COMPACT_ATOMS: atom_id res chain seq x y z
N MET A 1 -26.91 3.56 -13.72
CA MET A 1 -25.45 3.31 -13.75
C MET A 1 -24.79 4.60 -14.19
N ALA A 2 -23.69 5.02 -13.56
CA ALA A 2 -23.04 6.29 -13.88
C ALA A 2 -22.58 6.30 -15.34
N THR A 3 -23.43 6.83 -16.22
CA THR A 3 -23.11 7.15 -17.60
C THR A 3 -22.44 8.52 -17.61
N ASN A 4 -21.62 8.76 -18.64
CA ASN A 4 -20.83 9.98 -18.85
C ASN A 4 -21.66 11.28 -18.87
N ASP A 5 -22.99 11.16 -18.81
CA ASP A 5 -23.97 12.24 -18.90
C ASP A 5 -24.34 12.87 -17.54
N HIS A 6 -24.01 12.22 -16.40
CA HIS A 6 -24.36 12.70 -15.05
C HIS A 6 -23.23 12.48 -14.01
N PRO A 7 -22.17 13.31 -14.01
CA PRO A 7 -21.00 13.15 -13.13
C PRO A 7 -21.31 13.27 -11.62
N ASP A 8 -22.41 13.94 -11.25
CA ASP A 8 -22.75 14.22 -9.85
C ASP A 8 -23.54 13.12 -9.14
N ARG A 9 -23.84 11.99 -9.81
CA ARG A 9 -24.66 10.90 -9.25
C ARG A 9 -23.86 9.69 -8.74
N TRP A 10 -22.56 9.87 -8.48
CA TRP A 10 -21.70 8.81 -7.98
C TRP A 10 -22.14 8.33 -6.58
N ASP A 11 -22.69 9.24 -5.79
CA ASP A 11 -23.29 9.02 -4.47
C ASP A 11 -24.36 7.92 -4.50
N ASN A 12 -25.24 7.96 -5.51
CA ASN A 12 -26.29 6.97 -5.74
C ASN A 12 -25.75 5.60 -6.14
N ALA A 13 -24.52 5.54 -6.66
CA ALA A 13 -23.86 4.29 -7.04
C ALA A 13 -22.98 3.71 -5.92
N ILE A 14 -22.70 4.45 -4.83
CA ILE A 14 -21.82 4.01 -3.73
C ILE A 14 -22.27 2.64 -3.21
N HIS A 15 -23.55 2.50 -2.85
CA HIS A 15 -24.05 1.24 -2.28
C HIS A 15 -23.86 0.04 -3.21
N LEU A 16 -24.04 0.25 -4.51
CA LEU A 16 -23.82 -0.79 -5.52
C LEU A 16 -22.33 -1.15 -5.65
N ILE A 17 -21.45 -0.15 -5.66
CA ILE A 17 -20.00 -0.35 -5.72
C ILE A 17 -19.49 -1.04 -4.45
N THR A 18 -19.96 -0.63 -3.27
CA THR A 18 -19.63 -1.27 -2.01
C THR A 18 -20.08 -2.72 -1.98
N HIS A 19 -21.29 -3.02 -2.45
CA HIS A 19 -21.76 -4.39 -2.58
C HIS A 19 -20.91 -5.20 -3.56
N ALA A 20 -20.60 -4.65 -4.74
CA ALA A 20 -19.74 -5.31 -5.73
C ALA A 20 -18.35 -5.60 -5.15
N TYR A 21 -17.74 -4.64 -4.45
CA TYR A 21 -16.44 -4.81 -3.81
C TYR A 21 -16.48 -5.87 -2.70
N ASN A 22 -17.51 -5.85 -1.85
CA ASN A 22 -17.64 -6.78 -0.72
C ASN A 22 -18.01 -8.20 -1.15
N SER A 23 -18.61 -8.38 -2.33
CA SER A 23 -19.05 -9.68 -2.88
C SER A 23 -18.08 -10.27 -3.91
N SER A 24 -17.11 -9.50 -4.38
CA SER A 24 -16.13 -9.95 -5.37
C SER A 24 -14.92 -10.61 -4.70
N GLU A 25 -14.43 -11.70 -5.28
CA GLU A 25 -13.23 -12.38 -4.82
C GLU A 25 -12.01 -11.46 -4.88
N ASN A 26 -11.28 -11.33 -3.77
CA ASN A 26 -9.99 -10.65 -3.77
C ASN A 26 -8.89 -11.61 -4.28
N SER A 27 -8.08 -11.16 -5.22
CA SER A 27 -7.07 -11.99 -5.89
C SER A 27 -5.98 -12.54 -4.96
N THR A 28 -5.71 -11.88 -3.84
CA THR A 28 -4.76 -12.31 -2.81
C THR A 28 -5.39 -13.29 -1.83
N THR A 29 -6.56 -12.96 -1.28
CA THR A 29 -7.19 -13.82 -0.25
C THR A 29 -7.90 -15.03 -0.86
N LYS A 30 -8.35 -14.93 -2.12
CA LYS A 30 -9.25 -15.87 -2.81
C LYS A 30 -10.65 -15.99 -2.20
N TYR A 31 -11.05 -14.99 -1.43
CA TYR A 31 -12.38 -14.87 -0.83
C TYR A 31 -12.88 -13.43 -0.98
N SER A 32 -14.20 -13.25 -1.02
CA SER A 32 -14.79 -11.92 -0.91
C SER A 32 -14.63 -11.36 0.52
N PRO A 33 -14.51 -10.04 0.71
CA PRO A 33 -14.46 -9.44 2.05
C PRO A 33 -15.64 -9.85 2.93
N TYR A 34 -16.84 -9.94 2.35
CA TYR A 34 -18.04 -10.35 3.08
C TYR A 34 -17.94 -11.80 3.56
N CYS A 35 -17.47 -12.71 2.71
CA CYS A 35 -17.30 -14.12 3.04
C CYS A 35 -16.27 -14.34 4.16
N VAL A 36 -15.18 -13.57 4.17
CA VAL A 36 -14.16 -13.64 5.25
C VAL A 36 -14.73 -13.29 6.63
N ILE A 37 -15.72 -12.40 6.68
CA ILE A 37 -16.33 -11.94 7.94
C ILE A 37 -17.51 -12.84 8.34
N HIS A 38 -18.37 -13.20 7.37
CA HIS A 38 -19.66 -13.83 7.64
C HIS A 38 -19.71 -15.33 7.29
N GLY A 39 -18.65 -15.90 6.74
CA GLY A 39 -18.57 -17.32 6.38
C GLY A 39 -19.39 -17.75 5.16
N HIS A 40 -20.06 -16.81 4.48
CA HIS A 40 -20.87 -17.06 3.29
C HIS A 40 -20.89 -15.81 2.40
N GLU A 41 -21.24 -15.97 1.13
CA GLU A 41 -21.39 -14.85 0.20
C GLU A 41 -22.68 -14.04 0.48
N PRO A 42 -22.68 -12.73 0.20
CA PRO A 42 -23.87 -11.91 0.45
C PRO A 42 -25.03 -12.36 -0.44
N ASN A 43 -26.24 -12.16 0.06
CA ASN A 43 -27.44 -12.46 -0.71
C ASN A 43 -27.50 -11.53 -1.94
N ASN A 44 -27.46 -12.14 -3.12
CA ASN A 44 -27.58 -11.46 -4.40
C ASN A 44 -28.99 -11.71 -4.97
N PRO A 45 -29.64 -10.72 -5.61
CA PRO A 45 -30.89 -10.91 -6.36
C PRO A 45 -30.94 -12.20 -7.21
N PHE A 46 -29.84 -12.59 -7.83
CA PHE A 46 -29.74 -13.86 -8.57
C PHE A 46 -29.89 -15.10 -7.67
N ARG A 47 -29.23 -15.14 -6.51
CA ARG A 47 -29.39 -16.26 -5.54
C ARG A 47 -30.82 -16.36 -5.03
N MET A 48 -31.46 -15.22 -4.78
CA MET A 48 -32.86 -15.18 -4.34
C MET A 48 -33.81 -15.66 -5.44
N ALA A 49 -33.64 -15.16 -6.67
CA ALA A 49 -34.47 -15.54 -7.82
C ALA A 49 -34.36 -17.04 -8.14
N LEU A 50 -33.17 -17.62 -8.00
CA LEU A 50 -32.90 -19.03 -8.24
C LEU A 50 -33.30 -19.95 -7.08
N GLN A 51 -33.80 -19.41 -5.96
CA GLN A 51 -34.20 -20.16 -4.76
C GLN A 51 -33.19 -21.24 -4.36
N LEU A 52 -31.89 -20.91 -4.43
CA LEU A 52 -30.85 -21.89 -4.19
C LEU A 52 -31.00 -22.52 -2.80
N PRO A 53 -30.81 -23.85 -2.66
CA PRO A 53 -30.97 -24.55 -1.40
C PRO A 53 -30.15 -23.88 -0.30
N HIS A 54 -30.82 -23.54 0.81
CA HIS A 54 -30.16 -23.07 2.03
C HIS A 54 -30.31 -24.13 3.11
N LYS A 55 -29.20 -24.40 3.81
CA LYS A 55 -29.20 -25.29 4.97
C LYS A 55 -30.09 -24.67 6.05
N ARG A 56 -31.05 -25.45 6.54
CA ARG A 56 -31.94 -25.05 7.64
C ARG A 56 -31.43 -25.73 8.91
N TYR A 57 -31.31 -24.95 9.97
CA TYR A 57 -30.89 -25.42 11.28
C TYR A 57 -32.12 -25.50 12.18
N VAL A 58 -32.23 -26.59 12.93
CA VAL A 58 -33.33 -26.77 13.90
C VAL A 58 -33.00 -26.07 15.21
N ARG A 59 -31.71 -26.08 15.61
CA ARG A 59 -31.20 -25.39 16.79
C ARG A 59 -30.20 -24.31 16.38
N GLU A 60 -30.19 -23.20 17.12
CA GLU A 60 -29.25 -22.09 16.91
C GLU A 60 -27.80 -22.49 17.22
N GLU A 61 -27.60 -23.37 18.21
CA GLU A 61 -26.29 -23.90 18.59
C GLU A 61 -25.60 -24.62 17.43
N ASP A 62 -26.33 -25.47 16.70
CA ASP A 62 -25.80 -26.22 15.55
C ASP A 62 -25.32 -25.27 14.44
N TYR A 63 -26.01 -24.14 14.24
CA TYR A 63 -25.61 -23.11 13.28
C TYR A 63 -24.33 -22.39 13.72
N ALA A 64 -24.25 -22.00 14.99
CA ALA A 64 -23.11 -21.29 15.53
C ALA A 64 -21.83 -22.15 15.50
N GLU A 65 -21.94 -23.44 15.85
CA GLU A 65 -20.83 -24.38 15.78
C GLU A 65 -20.32 -24.58 14.36
N GLU A 66 -21.22 -24.78 13.39
CA GLU A 66 -20.82 -24.92 11.99
C GLU A 66 -20.21 -23.64 11.44
N LEU A 67 -20.80 -22.47 11.73
CA LEU A 67 -20.25 -21.18 11.33
C LEU A 67 -18.83 -20.97 11.88
N ALA A 68 -18.58 -21.35 13.13
CA ALA A 68 -17.26 -21.26 13.73
C ALA A 68 -16.24 -22.16 13.00
N VAL A 69 -16.64 -23.38 12.62
CA VAL A 69 -15.79 -24.29 11.83
C VAL A 69 -15.51 -23.71 10.44
N ILE A 70 -16.53 -23.18 9.76
CA ILE A 70 -16.40 -22.55 8.44
C ILE A 70 -15.43 -21.37 8.50
N LEU A 71 -15.63 -20.44 9.44
CA LEU A 71 -14.77 -19.26 9.59
C LEU A 71 -13.34 -19.64 9.89
N LYS A 72 -13.12 -20.61 10.78
CA LYS A 72 -11.77 -21.12 11.09
C LYS A 72 -11.06 -21.63 9.83
N ASN A 73 -11.77 -22.38 8.99
CA ASN A 73 -11.23 -22.89 7.73
C ASN A 73 -10.93 -21.76 6.74
N ILE A 74 -11.86 -20.81 6.58
CA ILE A 74 -11.67 -19.63 5.71
C ILE A 74 -10.45 -18.84 6.15
N TRP A 75 -10.32 -18.50 7.44
CA TRP A 75 -9.19 -17.72 7.95
C TRP A 75 -7.86 -18.45 7.79
N GLN A 76 -7.83 -19.77 7.99
CA GLN A 76 -6.63 -20.56 7.73
C GLN A 76 -6.22 -20.51 6.26
N ASN A 77 -7.18 -20.64 5.34
CA ASN A 77 -6.93 -20.54 3.91
C ASN A 77 -6.47 -19.14 3.50
N VAL A 78 -7.14 -18.10 3.99
CA VAL A 78 -6.78 -16.70 3.75
C VAL A 78 -5.34 -16.43 4.21
N LYS A 79 -4.97 -16.89 5.41
CA LYS A 79 -3.61 -16.74 5.94
C LYS A 79 -2.57 -17.39 5.02
N ASN A 80 -2.84 -18.61 4.56
CA ASN A 80 -1.95 -19.33 3.64
C ASN A 80 -1.85 -18.64 2.27
N ASN A 81 -2.97 -18.14 1.75
CA ASN A 81 -3.02 -17.45 0.46
C ASN A 81 -2.26 -16.12 0.50
N ILE A 82 -2.43 -15.34 1.57
CA ILE A 82 -1.67 -14.11 1.80
C ILE A 82 -0.18 -14.40 1.85
N ALA A 83 0.25 -15.42 2.59
CA ALA A 83 1.68 -15.77 2.68
C ALA A 83 2.27 -16.13 1.30
N LYS A 84 1.57 -16.96 0.50
CA LYS A 84 1.98 -17.31 -0.87
C LYS A 84 2.03 -16.09 -1.79
N ALA A 85 1.03 -15.22 -1.70
CA ALA A 85 0.98 -14.00 -2.50
C ALA A 85 2.14 -13.05 -2.14
N GLN A 86 2.44 -12.88 -0.86
CA GLN A 86 3.58 -12.09 -0.37
C GLN A 86 4.91 -12.66 -0.86
N GLU A 87 5.10 -13.98 -0.80
CA GLU A 87 6.29 -14.64 -1.34
C GLU A 87 6.45 -14.40 -2.84
N THR A 88 5.36 -14.57 -3.60
CA THR A 88 5.35 -14.32 -5.05
C THR A 88 5.66 -12.86 -5.36
N GLN A 89 5.02 -11.91 -4.66
CA GLN A 89 5.25 -10.48 -4.83
C GLN A 89 6.70 -10.10 -4.52
N LYS A 90 7.26 -10.65 -3.43
CA LYS A 90 8.66 -10.45 -3.06
C LYS A 90 9.59 -11.00 -4.15
N HIS A 91 9.37 -12.21 -4.62
CA HIS A 91 10.18 -12.81 -5.67
C HIS A 91 10.16 -11.97 -6.96
N GLN A 92 8.97 -11.54 -7.40
CA GLN A 92 8.80 -10.69 -8.58
C GLN A 92 9.46 -9.32 -8.40
N TYR A 93 9.38 -8.74 -7.20
CA TYR A 93 10.07 -7.50 -6.87
C TYR A 93 11.59 -7.67 -6.93
N ASP A 94 12.12 -8.72 -6.29
CA ASP A 94 13.56 -9.02 -6.25
C ASP A 94 14.13 -9.28 -7.65
N LEU A 95 13.38 -9.99 -8.53
CA LEU A 95 13.75 -10.18 -9.94
C LEU A 95 13.81 -8.86 -10.74
N ARG A 96 12.89 -7.93 -10.47
CA ARG A 96 12.80 -6.64 -11.19
C ARG A 96 13.76 -5.59 -10.63
N LYS A 97 14.31 -5.80 -9.44
CA LYS A 97 15.21 -4.85 -8.79
C LYS A 97 16.56 -4.82 -9.50
N ARG A 98 16.68 -3.94 -10.49
CA ARG A 98 17.93 -3.73 -11.28
C ARG A 98 18.99 -2.89 -10.55
N THR A 99 18.67 -2.32 -9.39
CA THR A 99 19.56 -1.41 -8.67
C THR A 99 20.00 -2.04 -7.35
N ALA A 100 21.32 -2.18 -7.17
CA ALA A 100 21.90 -2.58 -5.89
C ALA A 100 21.35 -1.66 -4.77
N PRO A 101 20.98 -2.20 -3.60
CA PRO A 101 20.50 -1.37 -2.51
C PRO A 101 21.55 -0.29 -2.22
N THR A 102 21.12 0.97 -2.22
CA THR A 102 21.97 2.11 -1.88
C THR A 102 22.63 1.81 -0.53
N LYS A 103 23.95 1.62 -0.53
CA LYS A 103 24.72 1.38 0.69
C LYS A 103 24.80 2.69 1.45
N ILE A 104 23.88 2.82 2.41
CA ILE A 104 23.79 3.94 3.33
C ILE A 104 24.40 3.49 4.67
N THR A 105 25.25 4.33 5.26
CA THR A 105 25.88 4.08 6.56
C THR A 105 25.58 5.19 7.56
N ILE A 106 25.59 4.86 8.86
CA ILE A 106 25.48 5.84 9.94
C ILE A 106 26.62 6.86 9.80
N GLY A 107 26.33 8.14 10.06
CA GLY A 107 27.24 9.27 9.88
C GLY A 107 27.32 9.80 8.44
N GLN A 108 26.70 9.12 7.45
CA GLN A 108 26.67 9.60 6.08
C GLN A 108 25.70 10.78 5.93
N LYS A 109 26.07 11.73 5.08
CA LYS A 109 25.23 12.89 4.74
C LYS A 109 24.31 12.58 3.58
N VAL A 110 23.06 13.00 3.71
CA VAL A 110 22.01 12.76 2.72
C VAL A 110 21.14 13.98 2.49
N LEU A 111 20.57 14.04 1.28
CA LEU A 111 19.57 15.03 0.86
C LEU A 111 18.19 14.39 0.89
N ILE A 112 17.19 15.11 1.41
CA ILE A 112 15.81 14.63 1.52
C ILE A 112 14.97 15.30 0.43
N ARG A 113 14.15 14.52 -0.28
CA ARG A 113 13.22 15.06 -1.28
C ARG A 113 12.03 15.77 -0.61
N LYS A 114 11.86 17.05 -0.93
CA LYS A 114 10.70 17.83 -0.49
C LYS A 114 9.42 17.28 -1.11
N PRO A 115 8.32 17.13 -0.34
CA PRO A 115 7.05 16.61 -0.86
C PRO A 115 6.36 17.62 -1.80
N THR A 116 6.58 18.91 -1.58
CA THR A 116 5.96 20.02 -2.31
C THR A 116 6.99 21.06 -2.70
N GLY A 117 6.79 21.73 -3.84
CA GLY A 117 7.67 22.80 -4.32
C GLY A 117 7.16 23.43 -5.61
N HIS A 118 7.49 24.71 -5.84
CA HIS A 118 7.23 25.39 -7.10
C HIS A 118 8.19 24.90 -8.20
N LYS A 119 7.84 25.13 -9.48
CA LYS A 119 8.55 24.61 -10.67
C LYS A 119 10.07 24.87 -10.69
N LEU A 120 10.54 25.87 -9.94
CA LEU A 120 11.96 26.28 -9.84
C LEU A 120 12.56 26.15 -8.43
N ALA A 121 11.81 25.67 -7.44
CA ALA A 121 12.32 25.52 -6.09
C ALA A 121 13.25 24.29 -5.98
N PRO A 122 14.30 24.33 -5.13
CA PRO A 122 15.14 23.17 -4.87
C PRO A 122 14.29 21.98 -4.41
N ARG A 123 14.36 20.87 -5.16
CA ARG A 123 13.57 19.65 -4.89
C ARG A 123 14.07 18.87 -3.68
N PHE A 124 15.26 19.18 -3.19
CA PHE A 124 15.92 18.51 -2.08
C PHE A 124 16.34 19.50 -0.99
N GLU A 125 16.33 19.05 0.25
CA GLU A 125 16.84 19.76 1.43
C GLU A 125 17.96 18.99 2.12
N GLY A 126 18.82 19.71 2.85
CA GLY A 126 19.98 19.15 3.55
C GLY A 126 21.29 19.78 3.07
N PRO A 127 22.45 19.16 3.36
CA PRO A 127 22.60 17.76 3.81
C PRO A 127 22.32 17.52 5.30
N PHE A 128 21.73 16.38 5.62
CA PHE A 128 21.50 15.88 6.98
C PHE A 128 22.29 14.62 7.25
N GLU A 129 22.70 14.42 8.51
CA GLU A 129 23.46 13.25 8.93
C GLU A 129 22.54 12.13 9.38
N ILE A 130 22.85 10.89 8.98
CA ILE A 130 22.13 9.70 9.43
C ILE A 130 22.64 9.29 10.81
N VAL A 131 21.71 9.18 11.75
CA VAL A 131 22.01 8.78 13.13
C VAL A 131 21.72 7.30 13.33
N ASP A 132 20.70 6.77 12.67
CA ASP A 132 20.27 5.39 12.82
C ASP A 132 19.63 4.84 11.53
N ILE A 133 19.67 3.51 11.37
CA ILE A 133 19.19 2.80 10.18
C ILE A 133 18.28 1.65 10.63
N ASP A 134 16.97 1.84 10.46
CA ASP A 134 15.94 0.80 10.67
C ASP A 134 15.15 0.54 9.38
N ARG A 135 15.67 -0.37 8.55
CA ARG A 135 15.18 -0.56 7.17
C ARG A 135 13.69 -0.93 7.15
N PRO A 136 12.87 -0.30 6.27
CA PRO A 136 13.24 0.54 5.13
C PRO A 136 13.34 2.05 5.43
N ASN A 137 13.31 2.42 6.71
CA ASN A 137 13.42 3.80 7.17
C ASN A 137 14.86 4.10 7.65
N ILE A 138 15.17 5.38 7.77
CA ILE A 138 16.39 5.88 8.40
C ILE A 138 16.03 7.07 9.29
N THR A 139 16.80 7.26 10.36
CA THR A 139 16.67 8.42 11.23
C THR A 139 17.77 9.42 10.93
N ILE A 140 17.38 10.65 10.54
CA ILE A 140 18.30 11.74 10.23
C ILE A 140 18.24 12.83 11.29
N ARG A 141 19.36 13.52 11.50
CA ARG A 141 19.48 14.67 12.40
C ARG A 141 19.33 15.97 11.61
N ASP A 142 18.28 16.72 11.96
CA ASP A 142 18.03 18.07 11.48
C ASP A 142 18.17 19.05 12.66
N GLY A 143 19.38 19.58 12.81
CA GLY A 143 19.75 20.39 13.97
C GLY A 143 19.59 19.59 15.27
N ARG A 144 18.60 19.99 16.09
CA ARG A 144 18.26 19.31 17.36
C ARG A 144 17.18 18.24 17.23
N ARG A 145 16.52 18.12 16.08
CA ARG A 145 15.40 17.19 15.85
C ARG A 145 15.88 15.94 15.13
N LEU A 146 15.28 14.81 15.48
CA LEU A 146 15.41 13.55 14.73
C LEU A 146 14.16 13.38 13.86
N ARG A 147 14.36 12.95 12.61
CA ARG A 147 13.26 12.67 11.66
C ARG A 147 13.44 11.28 11.07
N GLU A 148 12.38 10.47 11.12
CA GLU A 148 12.34 9.17 10.48
C GLU A 148 11.82 9.32 9.04
N ILE A 149 12.57 8.78 8.08
CA ILE A 149 12.30 8.97 6.65
C ILE A 149 12.57 7.67 5.89
N HIS A 150 11.67 7.31 4.98
CA HIS A 150 11.86 6.17 4.09
C HIS A 150 13.06 6.37 3.14
N MET A 151 13.88 5.34 2.96
CA MET A 151 15.12 5.39 2.18
C MET A 151 14.92 5.91 0.74
N ASP A 152 13.78 5.60 0.10
CA ASP A 152 13.47 6.08 -1.27
C ASP A 152 13.29 7.59 -1.39
N ARG A 153 13.10 8.30 -0.27
CA ARG A 153 12.98 9.76 -0.25
C ARG A 153 14.33 10.46 -0.11
N VAL A 154 15.42 9.71 -0.12
CA VAL A 154 16.74 10.17 0.28
C VAL A 154 17.76 9.95 -0.85
N LYS A 155 18.62 10.93 -1.10
CA LYS A 155 19.76 10.84 -2.04
C LYS A 155 21.06 11.02 -1.25
N ILE A 156 22.08 10.19 -1.52
CA ILE A 156 23.42 10.39 -0.96
C ILE A 156 23.94 11.77 -1.37
N TRP A 157 24.47 12.53 -0.40
CA TRP A 157 25.12 13.80 -0.68
C TRP A 157 26.55 13.56 -1.18
N ASN A 158 26.80 13.85 -2.46
CA ASN A 158 28.14 13.79 -3.07
C ASN A 158 28.75 15.20 -3.06
N SER A 159 29.85 15.40 -2.32
CA SER A 159 30.52 16.70 -2.18
C SER A 159 31.15 17.23 -3.49
N LEU A 160 31.40 16.36 -4.48
CA LEU A 160 32.09 16.70 -5.73
C LEU A 160 31.15 17.25 -6.82
N GLU A 161 29.89 16.81 -6.88
CA GLU A 161 28.92 17.26 -7.91
C GLU A 161 28.45 18.70 -7.63
N HIS A 162 28.30 19.08 -6.36
CA HIS A 162 27.70 20.37 -5.99
C HIS A 162 28.62 21.58 -6.21
N ARG A 163 29.94 21.39 -6.35
CA ARG A 163 30.89 22.47 -6.68
C ARG A 163 30.75 22.97 -8.12
N GLN A 164 30.31 22.12 -9.05
CA GLN A 164 30.20 22.49 -10.48
C GLN A 164 28.93 23.29 -10.79
N ASP A 165 27.83 23.02 -10.09
CA ASP A 165 26.55 23.73 -10.31
C ASP A 165 26.60 25.19 -9.83
N HIS A 166 27.40 25.50 -8.80
CA HIS A 166 27.61 26.89 -8.36
C HIS A 166 28.50 27.71 -9.30
N GLN A 167 29.36 27.07 -10.12
CA GLN A 167 30.19 27.78 -11.11
C GLN A 167 29.45 28.09 -12.42
N ARG A 168 28.36 27.37 -12.75
CA ARG A 168 27.57 27.64 -13.96
C ARG A 168 26.54 28.78 -13.82
N ASN A 169 26.16 29.13 -12.60
CA ASN A 169 25.12 30.15 -12.34
C ASN A 169 25.70 31.55 -12.04
N GLY A 170 26.99 31.77 -12.32
CA GLY A 170 27.75 32.94 -11.87
C GLY A 170 28.33 33.84 -12.97
N THR A 171 27.86 33.80 -14.21
CA THR A 171 28.25 34.80 -15.24
C THR A 171 27.18 35.88 -15.37
N PRO A 172 27.46 37.14 -14.96
CA PRO A 172 26.61 38.28 -15.29
C PRO A 172 26.86 38.66 -16.74
N THR A 173 25.83 38.57 -17.59
CA THR A 173 25.83 39.20 -18.91
C THR A 173 25.75 40.71 -18.75
N HIS A 174 26.76 41.40 -19.29
CA HIS A 174 26.88 42.86 -19.37
C HIS A 174 25.87 43.46 -20.33
#